data_AF-E4V645-F1
#
_entry.id   AF-E4V645-F1
#
_cell.length_a   1.000
_cell.length_b   1.000
_cell.length_c   1.000
_cell.angle_alpha   90.00
_cell.angle_beta   90.00
_cell.angle_gamma   90.00
#
_symmetry.space_group_name_H-M   'P 1'
#
loop_
_entity.id
_entity.type
_entity.pdbx_description
1 polymer ?
#
loop_
_entity_poly.entity_id
_entity_poly.type
_entity_poly.pdbx_seq_one_letter_code
_entity_poly.pdbx_strand_id
1 'polypeptide(L)'
;MLSPWNPRPKMPQIPNHRMGNFSIHNTSATRALMAKLYDPQFSNVTDIDCFSQAIFKSLDDYKRMKQDPWYKEKLMGDHENFADTKRSMMTIGWVEDFVKDRVETDSFTG
;
A
#
# COMPACT_ATOMS: atom_id res chain seq x y z
N MET A 1 6.88 -21.65 -3.70
CA MET A 1 8.10 -20.84 -3.56
C MET A 1 7.80 -19.47 -4.14
N LEU A 2 7.83 -18.40 -3.33
CA LEU A 2 7.76 -17.04 -3.85
C LEU A 2 9.09 -16.73 -4.54
N SER A 3 9.03 -16.17 -5.75
CA SER A 3 10.19 -15.73 -6.52
C SER A 3 11.04 -14.75 -5.69
N PRO A 4 12.39 -14.79 -5.77
CA PRO A 4 13.23 -13.82 -5.08
C PRO A 4 12.82 -12.39 -5.46
N TRP A 5 12.68 -11.54 -4.44
CA TRP A 5 12.30 -10.14 -4.60
C TRP A 5 13.29 -9.43 -5.53
N ASN A 6 12.84 -9.07 -6.73
CA ASN A 6 13.60 -8.22 -7.65
C ASN A 6 13.30 -6.76 -7.29
N PRO A 7 14.28 -5.91 -6.96
CA PRO A 7 14.02 -4.51 -6.65
C PRO A 7 13.31 -3.83 -7.83
N ARG A 8 12.09 -3.33 -7.58
CA ARG A 8 11.29 -2.62 -8.59
C ARG A 8 12.12 -1.45 -9.17
N PRO A 9 12.13 -1.25 -10.50
CA PRO A 9 12.74 -0.06 -11.07
C PRO A 9 12.08 1.18 -10.44
N LYS A 10 12.89 2.13 -9.95
CA LYS A 10 12.37 3.35 -9.35
C LYS A 10 11.69 4.18 -10.43
N MET A 11 10.44 4.56 -10.21
CA MET A 11 9.81 5.60 -11.02
C MET A 11 10.72 6.85 -11.01
N PRO A 12 10.89 7.54 -12.16
CA PRO A 12 11.40 8.90 -12.15
C PRO A 12 10.57 9.72 -11.17
N GLN A 13 11.21 10.48 -10.28
CA GLN A 13 10.49 11.32 -9.34
C GLN A 13 9.66 12.33 -10.13
N ILE A 14 8.33 12.20 -10.09
CA ILE A 14 7.43 13.23 -10.59
C ILE A 14 7.51 14.38 -9.58
N PRO A 15 8.02 15.57 -9.94
CA PRO A 15 8.18 16.66 -8.99
C PRO A 15 6.85 17.00 -8.31
N ASN A 16 6.89 17.38 -7.02
CA ASN A 16 5.74 17.86 -6.24
C ASN A 16 4.62 16.87 -5.89
N HIS A 17 4.86 15.57 -5.74
CA HIS A 17 3.83 14.65 -5.22
C HIS A 17 4.26 14.06 -3.87
N ARG A 18 3.40 14.08 -2.84
CA ARG A 18 3.53 13.13 -1.71
C ARG A 18 3.18 11.74 -2.28
N MET A 19 4.05 11.20 -3.11
CA MET A 19 3.95 9.83 -3.62
C MET A 19 4.68 8.93 -2.63
N GLY A 20 3.92 8.45 -1.65
CA GLY A 20 4.35 7.35 -0.79
C GLY A 20 3.75 6.06 -1.34
N ASN A 21 4.61 5.10 -1.68
CA ASN A 21 4.20 3.73 -1.93
C ASN A 21 4.87 2.85 -0.86
N PHE A 22 4.08 2.25 0.01
CA PHE A 22 4.59 1.26 0.94
C PHE A 22 3.78 -0.03 0.85
N SER A 23 4.46 -1.14 1.06
CA SER A 23 3.85 -2.47 1.13
C SER A 23 4.17 -3.06 2.49
N ILE A 24 3.15 -3.53 3.21
CA ILE A 24 3.30 -4.30 4.45
C ILE A 24 3.12 -5.77 4.11
N HIS A 25 4.14 -6.58 4.36
CA HIS A 25 4.10 -8.02 4.10
C HIS A 25 3.74 -8.79 5.38
N ASN A 26 2.53 -9.36 5.41
CA ASN A 26 2.00 -10.15 6.51
C ASN A 26 2.22 -11.65 6.24
N THR A 27 3.48 -12.07 6.26
CA THR A 27 3.86 -13.48 6.10
C THR A 27 3.13 -14.40 7.08
N SER A 28 3.05 -15.70 6.79
CA SER A 28 2.50 -16.69 7.73
C SER A 28 3.16 -16.61 9.11
N ALA A 29 4.47 -16.36 9.16
CA ALA A 29 5.22 -16.23 10.41
C ALA A 29 4.82 -14.97 11.21
N THR A 30 4.70 -13.81 10.56
CA THR A 30 4.31 -12.58 11.25
C THR A 30 2.83 -12.58 11.65
N ARG A 31 1.93 -13.14 10.83
CA ARG A 31 0.51 -13.30 11.21
C ARG A 31 0.31 -14.25 12.39
N ALA A 32 1.12 -15.31 12.51
CA ALA A 32 1.07 -16.20 13.66
C ALA A 32 1.33 -15.46 15.00
N LEU A 33 2.01 -14.31 14.96
CA LEU A 33 2.23 -13.48 16.15
C LEU A 33 0.97 -12.81 16.67
N MET A 34 -0.12 -12.73 15.88
CA MET A 34 -1.43 -12.27 16.38
C MET A 34 -1.93 -13.12 17.55
N ALA A 35 -1.47 -14.38 17.65
CA ALA A 35 -1.76 -15.23 18.80
C ALA A 35 -1.31 -14.66 20.15
N LYS A 36 -0.34 -13.73 20.15
CA LYS A 36 0.16 -13.05 21.35
C LYS A 36 -0.65 -11.80 21.71
N LEU A 37 -1.53 -11.34 20.82
CA LEU A 37 -2.27 -10.08 20.92
C LEU A 37 -3.78 -10.30 21.01
N TYR A 38 -4.25 -11.56 21.14
CA TYR A 38 -5.68 -11.85 21.22
C TYR A 38 -6.29 -11.26 22.49
N ASP A 39 -7.36 -10.51 22.27
CA ASP A 39 -8.38 -10.22 23.27
C ASP A 39 -9.77 -10.39 22.63
N PRO A 40 -10.87 -10.39 23.41
CA PRO A 40 -12.21 -10.54 22.87
C PRO A 40 -12.60 -9.49 21.81
N GLN A 41 -11.98 -8.30 21.83
CA GLN A 41 -12.23 -7.20 20.90
C GLN A 41 -11.46 -7.35 19.58
N PHE A 42 -10.30 -8.01 19.56
CA PHE A 42 -9.43 -8.17 18.38
C PHE A 42 -9.19 -9.64 17.98
N SER A 43 -10.27 -10.41 17.87
CA SER A 43 -10.22 -11.84 17.52
C SER A 43 -10.33 -12.15 16.02
N ASN A 44 -10.79 -11.19 15.20
CA ASN A 44 -10.98 -11.37 13.76
C ASN A 44 -9.67 -11.18 12.99
N VAL A 45 -8.91 -12.26 12.81
CA VAL A 45 -7.64 -12.25 12.08
C VAL A 45 -7.86 -12.49 10.59
N THR A 46 -7.36 -11.57 9.76
CA THR A 46 -7.41 -11.68 8.30
C THR A 46 -6.33 -12.60 7.74
N ASP A 47 -6.61 -13.25 6.62
CA ASP A 47 -5.66 -14.06 5.85
C ASP A 47 -4.95 -13.27 4.73
N ILE A 48 -5.18 -11.96 4.64
CA ILE A 48 -4.46 -11.04 3.75
C ILE A 48 -2.97 -11.05 4.12
N ASP A 49 -2.12 -11.31 3.14
CA ASP A 49 -0.67 -11.44 3.27
C ASP A 49 0.10 -10.18 2.84
N CYS A 50 -0.58 -9.19 2.26
CA CYS A 50 0.02 -7.95 1.83
C CYS A 50 -0.98 -6.78 1.85
N PHE A 51 -0.57 -5.65 2.41
CA PHE A 51 -1.24 -4.36 2.20
C PHE A 51 -0.35 -3.48 1.34
N SER A 52 -0.84 -3.06 0.18
CA SER A 52 -0.14 -2.10 -0.69
C SER A 52 -0.91 -0.79 -0.69
N GLN A 53 -0.26 0.30 -0.32
CA GLN A 53 -0.86 1.62 -0.31
C GLN A 53 -0.11 2.56 -1.25
N ALA A 54 -0.88 3.31 -2.05
CA ALA A 54 -0.37 4.38 -2.89
C ALA A 54 -1.10 5.68 -2.56
N ILE A 55 -0.34 6.70 -2.17
CA ILE A 55 -0.88 8.01 -1.80
C ILE A 55 -0.70 8.97 -2.96
N PHE A 56 -1.78 9.66 -3.33
CA PHE A 56 -1.80 10.68 -4.38
C PHE A 56 -2.41 11.97 -3.80
N LYS A 57 -2.01 13.14 -4.35
CA LYS A 57 -2.60 14.42 -3.96
C LYS A 57 -4.04 14.58 -4.45
N SER A 58 -4.37 13.94 -5.57
CA SER A 58 -5.69 13.99 -6.18
C SER A 58 -5.99 12.73 -6.97
N LEU A 59 -7.28 12.51 -7.27
CA LEU A 59 -7.72 11.47 -8.20
C LEU A 59 -7.12 11.65 -9.61
N ASP A 60 -6.88 12.89 -10.02
CA ASP A 60 -6.35 13.16 -11.36
C ASP A 60 -4.86 12.83 -11.47
N ASP A 61 -4.10 12.92 -10.37
CA ASP A 61 -2.72 12.40 -10.32
C ASP A 61 -2.69 10.89 -10.53
N TYR A 62 -3.61 10.15 -9.88
CA TYR A 62 -3.75 8.72 -10.09
C TYR A 62 -4.08 8.40 -11.56
N LYS A 63 -5.04 9.12 -12.17
CA LYS A 63 -5.39 8.94 -13.58
C LYS A 63 -4.21 9.24 -14.51
N ARG A 64 -3.47 10.34 -14.26
CA ARG A 64 -2.27 10.71 -15.03
C ARG A 64 -1.22 9.61 -14.96
N MET A 65 -0.94 9.08 -13.77
CA MET A 65 -0.02 7.95 -13.60
C MET A 65 -0.46 6.73 -14.44
N LYS A 66 -1.74 6.38 -14.44
CA LYS A 66 -2.25 5.26 -15.26
C LYS A 66 -2.08 5.49 -16.77
N GLN A 67 -1.94 6.75 -17.22
CA GLN A 67 -1.70 7.09 -18.62
C GLN A 67 -0.22 7.16 -19.01
N ASP A 68 0.69 7.26 -18.03
CA ASP A 68 2.12 7.41 -18.26
C ASP A 68 2.74 6.22 -19.01
N PRO A 69 3.42 6.42 -20.16
CA PRO A 69 3.97 5.34 -20.97
C PRO A 69 4.96 4.44 -20.22
N TRP A 70 5.78 5.01 -19.34
CA TRP A 70 6.75 4.25 -18.56
C TRP A 70 6.04 3.36 -17.53
N TYR A 71 5.01 3.88 -16.85
CA TYR A 71 4.17 3.07 -15.95
C TYR A 71 3.49 1.92 -16.70
N LYS A 72 2.96 2.19 -17.90
CA LYS A 72 2.32 1.16 -18.72
C LYS A 72 3.29 0.05 -19.09
N GLU A 73 4.49 0.41 -19.54
CA GLU A 73 5.50 -0.54 -20.00
C GLU A 73 6.12 -1.33 -18.84
N LYS A 74 6.38 -0.68 -17.70
CA LYS A 74 7.21 -1.27 -16.64
C LYS A 74 6.43 -1.80 -15.44
N LEU A 75 5.22 -1.32 -15.18
CA LEU A 75 4.52 -1.59 -13.90
C LEU A 75 3.06 -2.06 -14.02
N MET A 76 2.36 -1.80 -15.13
CA MET A 76 0.93 -2.11 -15.22
C MET A 76 0.64 -3.61 -15.06
N GLY A 77 1.47 -4.48 -15.65
CA GLY A 77 1.33 -5.93 -15.55
C GLY A 77 1.99 -6.55 -14.31
N ASP A 78 2.67 -5.74 -13.47
CA ASP A 78 3.42 -6.26 -12.32
C ASP A 78 2.51 -6.98 -11.32
N HIS A 79 1.28 -6.48 -11.15
CA HIS A 79 0.31 -7.06 -10.22
C HIS A 79 -0.13 -8.47 -10.64
N GLU A 80 -0.06 -8.83 -11.92
CA GLU A 80 -0.38 -10.18 -12.40
C GLU A 80 0.68 -11.22 -12.00
N ASN A 81 1.92 -10.76 -11.78
CA ASN A 81 3.03 -11.63 -11.39
C ASN A 81 3.10 -11.85 -9.88
N PHE A 82 2.60 -10.89 -9.09
CA PHE A 82 2.84 -10.84 -7.63
C PHE A 82 1.58 -10.86 -6.77
N ALA A 83 0.41 -10.57 -7.34
CA ALA A 83 -0.84 -10.53 -6.59
C ALA A 83 -1.84 -11.55 -7.14
N ASP A 84 -2.58 -12.18 -6.22
CA ASP A 84 -3.82 -12.87 -6.60
C ASP A 84 -4.88 -11.81 -6.89
N THR A 85 -4.95 -11.35 -8.14
CA THR A 85 -5.87 -10.29 -8.57
C THR A 85 -7.34 -10.67 -8.43
N LYS A 86 -7.67 -11.96 -8.27
CA LYS A 86 -9.05 -12.42 -8.02
C LYS A 86 -9.48 -12.22 -6.57
N ARG A 87 -8.53 -12.35 -5.63
CA ARG A 87 -8.76 -12.15 -4.19
C ARG A 87 -8.36 -10.75 -3.70
N SER A 88 -7.63 -10.00 -4.52
CA SER A 88 -7.22 -8.63 -4.23
C SER A 88 -8.45 -7.72 -4.11
N MET A 89 -8.49 -6.94 -3.04
CA MET A 89 -9.53 -5.96 -2.78
C MET A 89 -8.93 -4.55 -2.83
N MET A 90 -9.64 -3.61 -3.42
CA MET A 90 -9.21 -2.21 -3.52
C MET A 90 -10.22 -1.28 -2.86
N THR A 91 -9.73 -0.26 -2.18
CA THR A 91 -10.53 0.83 -1.64
C THR A 91 -9.77 2.15 -1.79
N ILE A 92 -10.48 3.25 -1.58
CA ILE A 92 -9.92 4.60 -1.58
C ILE A 92 -10.47 5.38 -0.38
N GLY A 93 -9.65 6.26 0.18
CA GLY A 93 -10.01 7.16 1.28
C GLY A 93 -9.08 8.36 1.32
N TRP A 94 -9.13 9.13 2.41
CA TRP A 94 -8.20 10.21 2.70
C TRP A 94 -7.18 9.76 3.76
N VAL A 95 -6.00 10.38 3.73
CA VAL A 95 -4.95 10.16 4.73
C VAL A 95 -4.94 11.35 5.67
N GLU A 96 -5.01 11.06 6.96
CA GLU A 96 -4.85 12.03 8.03
C GLU A 96 -3.65 11.62 8.88
N ASP A 97 -2.70 12.54 9.03
CA ASP A 97 -1.58 12.39 9.95
C ASP A 97 -2.05 12.97 11.30
N PHE A 98 -1.98 12.22 12.40
CA PHE A 98 -2.25 12.73 13.77
C PHE A 98 -0.96 13.05 14.54
N VAL A 99 0.11 12.31 14.24
CA VAL A 99 1.45 12.52 14.80
C VAL A 99 2.45 12.29 13.70
N LYS A 100 3.30 13.27 13.44
CA LYS A 100 4.39 13.18 12.45
C LYS A 100 5.69 13.64 13.08
N ASP A 101 6.73 12.81 12.97
CA ASP A 101 8.06 13.10 13.52
C ASP A 101 8.03 13.47 15.02
N ARG A 102 7.12 12.83 15.76
CA ARG A 102 6.84 13.07 17.20
C ARG A 102 6.20 14.42 17.52
N VAL A 103 5.68 15.12 16.52
CA VAL A 103 4.92 16.37 16.67
C VAL A 103 3.45 16.09 16.35
N GLU A 104 2.55 16.55 17.20
CA GLU A 104 1.11 16.52 16.95
C GLU A 104 0.78 17.38 15.72
N THR A 105 -0.12 16.89 14.89
CA THR A 105 -0.59 17.59 13.69
C THR A 105 -2.04 17.98 13.85
N ASP A 106 -2.43 19.11 13.24
CA ASP A 106 -3.82 19.54 13.27
C ASP A 106 -4.71 18.45 12.63
N SER A 107 -5.67 17.95 13.41
CA SER A 107 -6.63 16.95 12.97
C SER A 107 -7.77 17.57 12.18
N PHE A 108 -8.39 16.78 11.31
CA PHE A 108 -9.50 17.14 10.45
C PHE A 108 -10.77 17.29 11.30
N THR A 109 -11.23 18.53 11.48
CA THR A 109 -12.58 18.81 11.94
C THR A 109 -13.51 18.68 10.74
N GLY A 110 -14.27 17.58 10.69
CA GLY A 110 -15.18 17.24 9.58
C GLY A 110 -16.22 18.31 9.24
#